data_AF-A0A4V1V3E6-F1
#
_entry.id   AF-A0A4V1V3E6-F1
#
_cell.length_a   1.000
_cell.length_b   1.000
_cell.length_c   1.000
_cell.angle_alpha   90.00
_cell.angle_beta   90.00
_cell.angle_gamma   90.00
#
_symmetry.space_group_name_H-M   'P 1'
#
loop_
_entity.id
_entity.type
_entity.pdbx_description
1 polymer ?
#
loop_
_entity_poly.entity_id
_entity_poly.type
_entity_poly.pdbx_seq_one_letter_code
_entity_poly.pdbx_strand_id
1 'polypeptide(L)'
;ARHSEAEIRRKLLEDQMVDVMVAVGPNFFYSVTLPVTLWFLDRSKRTAPRADQVLFIDARQIFNQVDRAHRDFTEEQLEFLASIVRLYRGETLNLALGSNGLLDATFPDAKYADIPGLCKVATIAEIEAQGWSLNPGRYVGTEVDELDDEKFEEKLAAAHKELRELADRAATLEAGVDKVLGQLLAR
;
A
#
# COMPACT_ATOMS: atom_id res chain seq x y z
N ALA A 1 1.55 -20.80 -5.35
CA ALA A 1 1.56 -19.35 -5.61
C ALA A 1 2.16 -18.56 -4.45
N ARG A 2 1.57 -18.55 -3.25
CA ARG A 2 2.04 -17.69 -2.13
C ARG A 2 3.49 -17.94 -1.68
N HIS A 3 3.93 -19.20 -1.60
CA HIS A 3 5.30 -19.51 -1.17
C HIS A 3 6.36 -19.12 -2.20
N SER A 4 6.11 -19.36 -3.49
CA SER A 4 7.05 -19.04 -4.56
C SER A 4 7.23 -17.53 -4.74
N GLU A 5 6.16 -16.74 -4.63
CA GLU A 5 6.25 -15.27 -4.71
C GLU A 5 6.98 -14.66 -3.52
N ALA A 6 6.72 -15.15 -2.30
CA ALA A 6 7.42 -14.70 -1.10
C ALA A 6 8.92 -15.01 -1.19
N GLU A 7 9.29 -16.18 -1.71
CA GLU A 7 10.70 -16.54 -1.92
C GLU A 7 11.39 -15.64 -2.96
N ILE A 8 10.69 -15.29 -4.04
CA ILE A 8 11.22 -14.34 -5.04
C ILE A 8 11.47 -12.98 -4.39
N ARG A 9 10.51 -12.45 -3.62
CA ARG A 9 10.70 -11.16 -2.91
C ARG A 9 11.86 -11.21 -1.94
N ARG A 10 11.96 -12.29 -1.15
CA ARG A 10 13.07 -12.51 -0.23
C ARG A 10 14.40 -12.46 -0.98
N LYS A 11 14.56 -13.23 -2.06
CA LYS A 11 15.78 -13.26 -2.87
C LYS A 11 16.13 -11.88 -3.43
N LEU A 12 15.17 -11.12 -3.95
CA LEU A 12 15.41 -9.77 -4.46
C LEU A 12 15.90 -8.79 -3.36
N LEU A 13 15.44 -8.98 -2.13
CA LEU A 13 15.83 -8.16 -0.97
C LEU A 13 17.20 -8.58 -0.43
N GLU A 14 17.44 -9.87 -0.27
CA GLU A 14 18.74 -10.44 0.10
C GLU A 14 19.83 -10.04 -0.91
N ASP A 15 19.50 -10.01 -2.20
CA ASP A 15 20.35 -9.52 -3.28
C ASP A 15 20.44 -7.98 -3.35
N GLN A 16 19.81 -7.26 -2.40
CA GLN A 16 19.84 -5.81 -2.27
C GLN A 16 19.48 -5.09 -3.58
N MET A 17 18.49 -5.61 -4.31
CA MET A 17 18.10 -5.07 -5.63
C MET A 17 16.96 -4.06 -5.55
N VAL A 18 16.04 -4.24 -4.59
CA VAL A 18 14.85 -3.38 -4.47
C VAL A 18 15.24 -2.09 -3.78
N ASP A 19 15.15 -0.94 -4.44
CA ASP A 19 15.57 0.36 -3.88
C ASP A 19 14.39 1.18 -3.39
N VAL A 20 13.36 1.34 -4.23
CA VAL A 20 12.18 2.14 -3.91
C VAL A 20 10.91 1.38 -4.27
N MET A 21 9.93 1.46 -3.37
CA MET A 21 8.59 0.93 -3.54
C MET A 21 7.59 2.08 -3.45
N VAL A 22 6.78 2.28 -4.50
CA VAL A 22 5.80 3.38 -4.55
C VAL A 22 4.40 2.82 -4.72
N ALA A 23 3.52 3.03 -3.75
CA ALA A 23 2.10 2.71 -3.88
C ALA A 23 1.38 3.87 -4.57
N VAL A 24 0.67 3.57 -5.65
CA VAL A 24 -0.11 4.55 -6.41
C VAL A 24 -1.59 4.23 -6.24
N GLY A 25 -2.40 5.28 -6.13
CA GLY A 25 -3.84 5.17 -5.93
C GLY A 25 -4.57 4.47 -7.08
N PRO A 26 -5.86 4.16 -6.90
CA PRO A 26 -6.71 3.67 -7.98
C PRO A 26 -6.88 4.72 -9.09
N ASN A 27 -7.43 4.31 -10.23
CA ASN A 27 -7.86 5.19 -11.32
C ASN A 27 -6.74 5.88 -12.12
N PHE A 28 -5.49 5.39 -12.03
CA PHE A 28 -4.37 5.85 -12.85
C PHE A 28 -4.28 5.15 -14.22
N PHE A 29 -5.16 4.19 -14.51
CA PHE A 29 -5.24 3.49 -15.79
C PHE A 29 -6.63 3.67 -16.40
N TYR A 30 -6.69 3.78 -17.72
CA TYR A 30 -7.94 4.00 -18.45
C TYR A 30 -8.93 2.82 -18.41
N SER A 31 -8.42 1.58 -18.25
CA SER A 31 -9.25 0.37 -18.37
C SER A 31 -9.45 -0.38 -17.05
N VAL A 32 -8.70 -0.04 -16.00
CA VAL A 32 -8.76 -0.71 -14.70
C VAL A 32 -8.65 0.30 -13.57
N THR A 33 -9.42 0.08 -12.51
CA THR A 33 -9.45 0.97 -11.34
C THR A 33 -8.52 0.52 -10.22
N LEU A 34 -7.84 -0.62 -10.37
CA LEU A 34 -7.01 -1.18 -9.31
C LEU A 34 -5.79 -0.28 -9.02
N PRO A 35 -5.42 -0.08 -7.74
CA PRO A 35 -4.18 0.56 -7.38
C PRO A 35 -2.99 -0.30 -7.83
N VAL A 36 -1.85 0.34 -8.03
CA VAL A 36 -0.61 -0.33 -8.44
C VAL A 36 0.54 -0.01 -7.50
N THR A 37 1.58 -0.83 -7.58
CA THR A 37 2.84 -0.56 -6.90
C THR A 37 3.95 -0.53 -7.93
N LEU A 38 4.71 0.57 -7.97
CA LEU A 38 5.89 0.71 -8.80
C LEU A 38 7.11 0.23 -8.02
N TRP A 39 7.93 -0.59 -8.68
CA TRP A 39 9.14 -1.18 -8.11
C TRP A 39 10.34 -0.60 -8.83
N PHE A 40 11.22 0.07 -8.09
CA PHE A 40 12.48 0.57 -8.62
C PHE A 40 13.60 -0.34 -8.16
N LEU A 41 14.26 -0.97 -9.13
CA LEU A 41 15.39 -1.85 -8.88
C LEU A 41 16.69 -1.12 -9.22
N ASP A 42 17.65 -1.16 -8.32
CA ASP A 42 18.96 -0.57 -8.49
C ASP A 42 20.02 -1.57 -8.03
N ARG A 43 20.86 -2.05 -8.94
CA ARG A 43 21.98 -2.95 -8.59
C ARG A 43 23.18 -2.19 -8.01
N SER A 44 23.32 -0.90 -8.33
CA SER A 44 24.46 -0.07 -7.87
C SER A 44 24.36 0.27 -6.39
N LYS A 45 23.13 0.29 -5.87
CA LYS A 45 22.75 0.25 -4.46
C LYS A 45 23.63 -0.61 -3.55
N ARG A 46 24.08 -1.79 -4.03
CA ARG A 46 24.86 -2.76 -3.24
C ARG A 46 26.14 -2.21 -2.64
N THR A 47 26.73 -1.21 -3.27
CA THR A 47 27.96 -0.55 -2.80
C THR A 47 27.69 0.78 -2.09
N ALA A 48 26.44 1.19 -1.97
CA ALA A 48 26.04 2.43 -1.31
C ALA A 48 25.72 2.19 0.18
N PRO A 49 25.76 3.24 1.02
CA PRO A 49 25.37 3.13 2.44
C PRO A 49 23.93 2.64 2.67
N ARG A 50 23.06 2.75 1.66
CA ARG A 50 21.65 2.32 1.65
C ARG A 50 21.42 0.89 1.16
N ALA A 51 22.47 0.06 1.09
CA ALA A 51 22.38 -1.27 0.50
C ALA A 51 21.36 -2.17 1.21
N ASP A 52 21.22 -2.02 2.53
CA ASP A 52 20.30 -2.75 3.40
C ASP A 52 18.95 -2.05 3.62
N GLN A 53 18.67 -0.97 2.87
CA GLN A 53 17.51 -0.11 3.07
C GLN A 53 16.60 -0.10 1.84
N VAL A 54 15.29 -0.01 2.05
CA VAL A 54 14.28 0.21 1.01
C VAL A 54 13.46 1.43 1.38
N LEU A 55 13.33 2.37 0.44
CA LEU A 55 12.43 3.51 0.59
C LEU A 55 11.01 3.10 0.18
N PHE A 56 10.06 3.27 1.10
CA PHE A 56 8.64 3.11 0.84
C PHE A 56 7.99 4.49 0.69
N ILE A 57 7.22 4.67 -0.36
CA ILE A 57 6.42 5.88 -0.62
C ILE A 57 4.97 5.47 -0.83
N ASP A 58 4.05 6.14 -0.15
CA ASP A 58 2.61 6.01 -0.35
C ASP A 58 2.07 7.26 -1.05
N ALA A 59 1.95 7.17 -2.36
CA ALA A 59 1.40 8.23 -3.21
C ALA A 59 -0.11 8.06 -3.43
N ARG A 60 -0.82 7.22 -2.66
CA ARG A 60 -2.26 6.96 -2.90
C ARG A 60 -3.14 8.20 -2.70
N GLN A 61 -2.70 9.15 -1.87
CA GLN A 61 -3.39 10.43 -1.63
C GLN A 61 -2.83 11.60 -2.44
N ILE A 62 -1.78 11.38 -3.23
CA ILE A 62 -1.21 12.40 -4.11
C ILE A 62 -1.73 12.12 -5.51
N PHE A 63 -2.63 12.96 -6.01
CA PHE A 63 -3.13 12.85 -7.37
C PHE A 63 -3.74 14.17 -7.81
N ASN A 64 -3.84 14.34 -9.12
CA ASN A 64 -4.73 15.28 -9.76
C ASN A 64 -5.94 14.51 -10.31
N GLN A 65 -7.13 15.03 -10.05
CA GLN A 65 -8.38 14.43 -10.53
C GLN A 65 -8.70 15.02 -11.89
N VAL A 66 -8.43 14.25 -12.95
CA VAL A 66 -8.60 14.69 -14.35
C VAL A 66 -10.08 14.76 -14.72
N ASP A 67 -10.83 13.72 -14.36
CA ASP A 67 -12.28 13.63 -14.52
C ASP A 67 -12.87 12.76 -13.39
N ARG A 68 -14.15 12.34 -13.47
CA ARG A 68 -14.77 11.51 -12.42
C ARG A 68 -14.11 10.13 -12.23
N ALA A 69 -13.53 9.58 -13.29
CA ALA A 69 -13.04 8.21 -13.37
C ALA A 69 -11.50 8.11 -13.42
N HIS A 70 -10.77 9.17 -13.77
CA HIS A 70 -9.33 9.13 -14.02
C HIS A 70 -8.54 10.12 -13.15
N ARG A 71 -7.35 9.67 -12.77
CA ARG A 71 -6.36 10.42 -12.01
C ARG A 71 -5.02 10.38 -12.72
N ASP A 72 -4.24 11.44 -12.55
CA ASP A 72 -2.84 11.50 -12.96
C ASP A 72 -2.01 12.22 -11.90
N PHE A 73 -0.73 12.43 -12.18
CA PHE A 73 0.13 13.33 -11.41
C PHE A 73 0.33 14.60 -12.23
N THR A 74 0.25 15.77 -11.59
CA THR A 74 0.80 16.99 -12.19
C THR A 74 2.33 16.89 -12.29
N GLU A 75 2.95 17.71 -13.13
CA GLU A 75 4.41 17.81 -13.21
C GLU A 75 5.04 18.15 -11.86
N GLU A 76 4.41 19.05 -11.11
CA GLU A 76 4.79 19.43 -9.75
C GLU A 76 4.73 18.25 -8.76
N GLN A 77 3.64 17.47 -8.79
CA GLN A 77 3.48 16.29 -7.93
C GLN A 77 4.49 15.20 -8.27
N LEU A 78 4.76 14.98 -9.57
CA LEU A 78 5.74 14.01 -10.02
C LEU A 78 7.16 14.42 -9.60
N GLU A 79 7.49 15.70 -9.73
CA GLU A 79 8.76 16.27 -9.28
C GLU A 79 8.94 16.15 -7.77
N PHE A 80 7.87 16.40 -7.00
CA PHE A 80 7.87 16.23 -5.55
C PHE A 80 8.17 14.77 -5.16
N LEU A 81 7.46 13.79 -5.73
CA LEU A 81 7.70 12.36 -5.48
C LEU A 81 9.14 11.95 -5.86
N ALA A 82 9.64 12.44 -6.99
CA ALA A 82 11.02 12.21 -7.40
C ALA A 82 12.04 12.87 -6.43
N SER A 83 11.69 14.03 -5.87
CA SER A 83 12.52 14.74 -4.88
C SER A 83 12.65 13.95 -3.58
N ILE A 84 11.60 13.26 -3.12
CA ILE A 84 11.71 12.34 -1.96
C ILE A 84 12.81 11.30 -2.19
N VAL A 85 12.85 10.70 -3.38
CA VAL A 85 13.87 9.72 -3.75
C VAL A 85 15.27 10.35 -3.79
N ARG A 86 15.40 11.56 -4.35
CA ARG A 86 16.68 12.29 -4.39
C ARG A 86 17.19 12.61 -2.99
N LEU A 87 16.33 13.11 -2.11
CA LEU A 87 16.66 13.37 -0.71
C LEU A 87 17.15 12.11 0.00
N TYR A 88 16.41 11.01 -0.15
CA TYR A 88 16.81 9.70 0.40
C TYR A 88 18.18 9.24 -0.11
N ARG A 89 18.46 9.44 -1.40
CA ARG A 89 19.75 9.06 -2.01
C ARG A 89 20.88 10.06 -1.76
N GLY A 90 20.60 11.23 -1.19
CA GLY A 90 21.56 12.32 -1.05
C GLY A 90 21.95 12.98 -2.38
N GLU A 91 21.07 12.93 -3.38
CA GLU A 91 21.25 13.52 -4.70
C GLU A 91 20.79 14.99 -4.72
N THR A 92 21.33 15.77 -5.66
CA THR A 92 20.88 17.16 -5.88
C THR A 92 19.42 17.19 -6.33
N LEU A 93 18.65 18.07 -5.70
CA LEU A 93 17.26 18.33 -6.05
C LEU A 93 17.14 18.98 -7.44
N ASN A 94 16.05 18.65 -8.13
CA ASN A 94 15.63 19.34 -9.35
C ASN A 94 14.21 19.86 -9.09
N LEU A 95 14.05 21.18 -9.06
CA LEU A 95 12.81 21.87 -8.68
C LEU A 95 12.29 22.78 -9.81
N ALA A 96 12.60 22.41 -11.06
CA ALA A 96 12.28 23.17 -12.26
C ALA A 96 10.77 23.20 -12.57
N LEU A 97 10.00 22.25 -12.06
CA LEU A 97 8.56 22.07 -12.29
C LEU A 97 7.71 22.63 -11.14
N GLY A 98 8.34 23.36 -10.21
CA GLY A 98 7.62 24.17 -9.21
C GLY A 98 7.33 23.47 -7.88
N SER A 99 7.84 22.26 -7.63
CA SER A 99 7.54 21.49 -6.41
C SER A 99 8.09 22.06 -5.09
N ASN A 100 8.78 23.20 -5.13
CA ASN A 100 9.37 23.88 -3.97
C ASN A 100 8.36 24.04 -2.81
N GLY A 101 7.12 24.45 -3.10
CA GLY A 101 6.10 24.63 -2.06
C GLY A 101 5.73 23.33 -1.35
N LEU A 102 5.54 22.24 -2.10
CA LEU A 102 5.28 20.91 -1.54
C LEU A 102 6.49 20.38 -0.77
N LEU A 103 7.69 20.62 -1.30
CA LEU A 103 8.93 20.19 -0.68
C LEU A 103 9.18 20.92 0.63
N ASP A 104 9.09 22.24 0.67
CA ASP A 104 9.34 23.04 1.87
C ASP A 104 8.29 22.76 2.96
N ALA A 105 7.04 22.49 2.57
CA ALA A 105 5.98 22.09 3.50
C ALA A 105 6.24 20.73 4.15
N THR A 106 6.89 19.81 3.44
CA THR A 106 7.12 18.43 3.90
C THR A 106 8.51 18.22 4.52
N PHE A 107 9.53 18.88 3.95
CA PHE A 107 10.95 18.78 4.29
C PHE A 107 11.58 20.18 4.39
N PRO A 108 11.31 20.95 5.47
CA PRO A 108 11.75 22.35 5.59
C PRO A 108 13.26 22.59 5.46
N ASP A 109 14.08 21.59 5.80
CA ASP A 109 15.54 21.65 5.72
C ASP A 109 16.12 21.06 4.43
N ALA A 110 15.27 20.72 3.45
CA ALA A 110 15.66 19.97 2.24
C ALA A 110 16.49 18.72 2.56
N LYS A 111 16.10 18.02 3.64
CA LYS A 111 16.70 16.76 4.11
C LYS A 111 15.62 15.71 4.22
N TYR A 112 15.99 14.47 3.91
CA TYR A 112 15.09 13.35 4.08
C TYR A 112 14.70 13.15 5.55
N ALA A 113 13.43 12.85 5.78
CA ALA A 113 12.88 12.37 7.04
C ALA A 113 11.76 11.36 6.75
N ASP A 114 11.52 10.43 7.67
CA ASP A 114 10.33 9.58 7.62
C ASP A 114 9.09 10.45 7.92
N ILE A 115 8.09 10.41 7.04
CA ILE A 115 6.84 11.17 7.17
C ILE A 115 5.67 10.18 7.23
N PRO A 116 4.93 10.11 8.36
CA PRO A 116 3.77 9.24 8.49
C PRO A 116 2.76 9.43 7.36
N GLY A 117 2.28 8.32 6.81
CA GLY A 117 1.34 8.33 5.68
C GLY A 117 1.95 8.66 4.31
N LEU A 118 3.21 9.09 4.24
CA LEU A 118 3.86 9.49 3.00
C LEU A 118 5.09 8.65 2.65
N CYS A 119 6.11 8.62 3.50
CA CYS A 119 7.33 7.88 3.18
C CYS A 119 8.08 7.39 4.42
N LYS A 120 8.76 6.24 4.28
CA LYS A 120 9.60 5.65 5.32
C LYS A 120 10.74 4.86 4.72
N VAL A 121 11.93 4.96 5.28
CA VAL A 121 13.01 3.99 5.05
C VAL A 121 12.86 2.82 6.01
N ALA A 122 12.85 1.60 5.47
CA ALA A 122 12.92 0.38 6.27
C ALA A 122 14.13 -0.47 5.87
N THR A 123 14.76 -1.06 6.87
CA THR A 123 15.85 -2.01 6.71
C THR A 123 15.33 -3.37 6.25
N ILE A 124 16.19 -4.19 5.64
CA ILE A 124 15.86 -5.57 5.27
C ILE A 124 15.39 -6.36 6.51
N ALA A 125 15.98 -6.13 7.69
CA ALA A 125 15.58 -6.79 8.93
C ALA A 125 14.14 -6.43 9.35
N GLU A 126 13.74 -5.16 9.23
CA GLU A 126 12.35 -4.74 9.47
C GLU A 126 11.38 -5.37 8.45
N ILE A 127 11.81 -5.49 7.19
CA ILE A 127 11.01 -6.12 6.13
C ILE A 127 10.86 -7.63 6.36
N GLU A 128 11.90 -8.30 6.82
CA GLU A 128 11.87 -9.71 7.22
C GLU A 128 10.86 -9.93 8.36
N ALA A 129 10.90 -9.08 9.39
CA ALA A 129 9.94 -9.12 10.50
C ALA A 129 8.48 -8.93 10.04
N GLN A 130 8.27 -8.24 8.92
CA GLN A 130 6.97 -8.06 8.25
C GLN A 130 6.64 -9.17 7.24
N GLY A 131 7.35 -10.30 7.26
CA GLY A 131 7.08 -11.45 6.41
C GLY A 131 7.44 -11.20 4.94
N TRP A 132 8.51 -10.44 4.68
CA TRP A 132 9.00 -10.11 3.34
C TRP A 132 7.96 -9.36 2.49
N SER A 133 7.10 -8.57 3.14
CA SER A 133 6.09 -7.76 2.48
C SER A 133 6.70 -6.49 1.92
N LEU A 134 6.44 -6.18 0.66
CA LEU A 134 6.90 -4.93 0.03
C LEU A 134 5.77 -3.92 -0.19
N ASN A 135 4.69 -4.03 0.58
CA ASN A 135 3.59 -3.07 0.54
C ASN A 135 3.94 -1.83 1.38
N PRO A 136 4.06 -0.62 0.77
CA PRO A 136 4.37 0.62 1.48
C PRO A 136 3.49 0.89 2.69
N GLY A 137 2.20 0.56 2.63
CA GLY A 137 1.25 0.80 3.72
C GLY A 137 1.58 0.06 5.03
N ARG A 138 2.48 -0.93 5.02
CA ARG A 138 2.99 -1.57 6.25
C ARG A 138 4.06 -0.75 6.98
N TYR A 139 4.70 0.18 6.28
CA TYR A 139 5.88 0.89 6.76
C TYR A 139 5.59 2.37 6.98
N VAL A 140 4.94 3.02 6.00
CA VAL A 140 4.68 4.46 6.08
C VAL A 140 3.71 4.84 7.19
N GLY A 141 2.94 3.88 7.72
CA GLY A 141 1.84 4.14 8.65
C GLY A 141 0.75 4.99 7.99
N THR A 142 -0.09 5.59 8.80
CA THR A 142 -0.96 6.70 8.41
C THR A 142 -0.62 7.88 9.31
N GLU A 143 -0.89 9.12 8.89
CA GLU A 143 -1.26 10.10 9.92
C GLU A 143 -2.37 9.43 10.73
N VAL A 144 -2.23 9.44 12.05
CA VAL A 144 -3.34 9.05 12.91
C VAL A 144 -4.37 10.16 12.75
N ASP A 145 -5.10 10.16 11.62
CA ASP A 145 -6.51 10.42 11.74
C ASP A 145 -6.95 9.38 12.77
N GLU A 146 -7.51 9.87 13.86
CA GLU A 146 -8.49 9.10 14.61
C GLU A 146 -9.49 8.60 13.57
N LEU A 147 -9.20 7.48 12.92
CA LEU A 147 -10.15 6.71 12.15
C LEU A 147 -11.05 6.09 13.20
N ASP A 148 -11.86 6.97 13.79
CA ASP A 148 -13.09 6.77 14.50
C ASP A 148 -13.29 5.29 14.82
N ASP A 149 -12.61 4.81 15.87
CA ASP A 149 -12.70 3.42 16.30
C ASP A 149 -14.19 3.04 16.45
N GLU A 150 -15.06 4.01 16.76
CA GLU A 150 -16.51 3.85 16.73
C GLU A 150 -17.05 3.47 15.34
N LYS A 151 -16.64 4.12 14.23
CA LYS A 151 -17.06 3.72 12.88
C LYS A 151 -16.57 2.32 12.48
N PHE A 152 -15.41 1.90 12.95
CA PHE A 152 -14.92 0.54 12.69
C PHE A 152 -15.75 -0.49 13.47
N GLU A 153 -15.93 -0.27 14.77
CA GLU A 153 -16.74 -1.14 15.64
C GLU A 153 -18.19 -1.23 15.18
N GLU A 154 -18.80 -0.11 14.76
CA GLU A 154 -20.15 -0.09 14.19
C GLU A 154 -20.25 -0.96 12.92
N LYS A 155 -19.29 -0.83 12.00
CA LYS A 155 -19.25 -1.65 10.78
C LYS A 155 -19.03 -3.13 11.10
N LEU A 156 -18.15 -3.44 12.05
CA LEU A 156 -17.88 -4.80 12.48
C LEU A 156 -19.12 -5.44 13.12
N ALA A 157 -19.80 -4.71 14.00
CA ALA A 157 -21.03 -5.14 14.63
C ALA A 157 -22.16 -5.37 13.60
N ALA A 158 -22.31 -4.46 12.63
CA ALA A 158 -23.28 -4.61 11.56
C ALA A 158 -22.99 -5.84 10.68
N ALA A 159 -21.73 -6.03 10.27
CA ALA A 159 -21.32 -7.18 9.48
C ALA A 159 -21.48 -8.51 10.23
N HIS A 160 -21.16 -8.53 11.53
CA HIS A 160 -21.36 -9.71 12.38
C HIS A 160 -22.85 -10.04 12.54
N LYS A 161 -23.72 -9.03 12.68
CA LYS A 161 -25.17 -9.22 12.73
C LYS A 161 -25.68 -9.83 11.43
N GLU A 162 -25.31 -9.27 10.28
CA GLU A 162 -25.69 -9.80 8.96
C GLU A 162 -25.21 -11.25 8.78
N LEU A 163 -23.98 -11.56 9.19
CA LEU A 163 -23.45 -12.91 9.16
C LEU A 163 -24.31 -13.90 9.95
N ARG A 164 -24.78 -13.50 11.15
CA ARG A 164 -25.66 -14.35 11.97
C ARG A 164 -27.03 -14.56 11.33
N GLU A 165 -27.64 -13.50 10.79
CA GLU A 165 -28.92 -13.62 10.09
C GLU A 165 -28.83 -14.56 8.88
N LEU A 166 -27.73 -14.49 8.13
CA LEU A 166 -27.47 -15.42 7.02
C LEU A 166 -27.24 -16.85 7.50
N ALA A 167 -26.53 -17.05 8.61
CA ALA A 167 -26.31 -18.37 9.19
C ALA A 167 -27.62 -19.02 9.67
N ASP A 168 -28.50 -18.27 10.34
CA ASP A 168 -29.81 -18.76 10.80
C ASP A 168 -30.70 -19.16 9.61
N ARG A 169 -30.67 -18.35 8.53
CA ARG A 169 -31.37 -18.67 7.28
C ARG A 169 -30.80 -19.93 6.63
N ALA A 170 -29.48 -20.10 6.59
CA ALA A 170 -28.84 -21.29 6.06
C ALA A 170 -29.27 -22.54 6.83
N ALA A 171 -29.22 -22.51 8.17
CA ALA A 171 -29.64 -23.62 9.02
C ALA A 171 -31.13 -23.98 8.81
N THR A 172 -31.98 -22.98 8.64
CA THR A 172 -33.41 -23.21 8.34
C THR A 172 -33.60 -23.91 6.99
N LEU A 173 -32.86 -23.49 5.96
CA LEU A 173 -32.89 -24.14 4.66
C LEU A 173 -32.36 -25.57 4.71
N GLU A 174 -31.24 -25.80 5.39
CA GLU A 174 -30.66 -27.14 5.59
C GLU A 174 -31.66 -28.09 6.26
N ALA A 175 -32.29 -27.66 7.36
CA ALA A 175 -33.32 -28.45 8.04
C ALA A 175 -34.52 -28.75 7.12
N GLY A 176 -34.90 -27.80 6.25
CA GLY A 176 -35.93 -27.99 5.24
C GLY A 176 -35.56 -29.07 4.21
N VAL A 177 -34.33 -29.03 3.71
CA VAL A 177 -33.80 -30.02 2.76
C VAL A 177 -33.74 -31.41 3.40
N ASP A 178 -33.21 -31.52 4.61
CA ASP A 178 -33.11 -32.80 5.35
C ASP A 178 -34.48 -33.43 5.59
N LYS A 179 -35.49 -32.61 5.93
CA LYS A 179 -36.86 -33.08 6.09
C LYS A 179 -37.43 -33.69 4.81
N VAL A 180 -37.20 -33.04 3.66
CA VAL A 180 -37.68 -33.54 2.36
C VAL A 180 -36.93 -34.81 1.96
N LEU A 181 -35.61 -34.85 2.14
CA LEU A 181 -34.80 -36.05 1.87
C LEU A 181 -35.23 -37.23 2.74
N GLY A 182 -35.46 -37.02 4.04
CA GLY A 182 -35.94 -38.05 4.95
C GLY A 182 -37.30 -38.62 4.53
N GLN A 183 -38.22 -37.80 4.02
CA GLN A 183 -39.50 -38.25 3.48
C GLN A 183 -39.36 -39.08 2.20
N LEU A 184 -38.39 -38.76 1.34
CA LEU A 184 -38.13 -39.49 0.10
C LEU A 184 -37.45 -40.83 0.35
N LEU A 185 -36.52 -40.90 1.30
CA LEU A 185 -35.79 -42.13 1.65
C LEU A 185 -36.63 -43.12 2.47
N ALA A 186 -37.70 -42.66 3.10
CA ALA A 186 -38.64 -43.51 3.86
C ALA A 186 -39.76 -44.11 3.00
N ARG A 187 -39.78 -43.84 1.69
CA ARG A 187 -40.64 -44.48 0.68
C ARG A 187 -39.93 -45.66 0.02
#